data_AF-A0A139WR42-F1
#
_entry.id   AF-A0A139WR42-F1
#
_cell.length_a   1.000
_cell.length_b   1.000
_cell.length_c   1.000
_cell.angle_alpha   90.00
_cell.angle_beta   90.00
_cell.angle_gamma   90.00
#
_symmetry.space_group_name_H-M   'P 1'
#
loop_
_entity.id
_entity.type
_entity.pdbx_description
1 polymer ?
#
loop_
_entity_poly.entity_id
_entity_poly.type
_entity_poly.pdbx_seq_one_letter_code
_entity_poly.pdbx_strand_id
1 'polypeptide(L)'
;MTGYSRLKRWLEQHKKEVDLNGNLRLDYAEGMRSGGLSQAAIDDKAARMKARYEELKQLDETDPEPWQVYTAYDFFTESDKQQFLPDGSLKPEYVENALRSGVSMNYLGELERRQQQEVASFQRLSAQYAAQGINYGEQLALSAVYSLQTRDKSRQYLRQDILNGEEIAEIPFDVDPDTYYQQQGAATT
;
A
#
# COMPACT_ATOMS: atom_id res chain seq x y z
N MET A 1 7.58 22.44 6.51
CA MET A 1 7.41 21.19 5.73
C MET A 1 7.35 20.05 6.72
N THR A 2 6.19 19.46 6.93
CA THR A 2 6.05 18.23 7.75
C THR A 2 6.46 17.05 6.87
N GLY A 3 7.77 16.79 6.81
CA GLY A 3 8.33 15.62 6.15
C GLY A 3 7.92 14.32 6.84
N TYR A 4 8.24 13.19 6.21
CA TYR A 4 7.99 11.88 6.76
C TYR A 4 8.85 11.70 8.01
N SER A 5 8.22 11.33 9.13
CA SER A 5 8.93 11.16 10.40
C SER A 5 8.97 9.68 10.74
N ARG A 6 10.18 9.12 10.67
CA ARG A 6 10.45 7.74 11.11
C ARG A 6 10.13 7.61 12.59
N LEU A 7 10.49 8.65 13.36
CA LEU A 7 10.19 8.72 14.78
C LEU A 7 8.69 8.66 15.04
N LYS A 8 7.89 9.44 14.31
CA LYS A 8 6.43 9.48 14.47
C LYS A 8 5.78 8.11 14.19
N ARG A 9 6.22 7.43 13.14
CA ARG A 9 5.75 6.08 12.78
C ARG A 9 6.11 5.06 13.86
N TRP A 10 7.33 5.12 14.36
CA TRP A 10 7.80 4.26 15.44
C TRP A 10 7.04 4.52 16.75
N LEU A 11 6.81 5.78 17.11
CA LEU A 11 6.01 6.16 18.28
C LEU A 11 4.57 5.64 18.16
N GLU A 12 3.94 5.74 16.99
CA GLU A 12 2.60 5.21 16.79
C GLU A 12 2.56 3.67 16.91
N GLN A 13 3.57 2.99 16.37
CA GLN A 13 3.72 1.53 16.48
C GLN A 13 3.93 1.08 17.94
N HIS A 14 4.70 1.83 18.71
CA HIS A 14 5.08 1.49 20.09
C HIS A 14 4.31 2.27 21.16
N LYS A 15 3.21 2.96 20.82
CA LYS A 15 2.45 3.84 21.74
C LYS A 15 1.94 3.16 23.03
N LYS A 16 1.84 1.83 23.03
CA LYS A 16 1.47 1.02 24.20
C LYS A 16 2.65 0.71 25.11
N GLU A 17 3.87 0.80 24.58
CA GLU A 17 5.12 0.44 25.27
C GLU A 17 5.88 1.67 25.72
N VAL A 18 5.89 2.73 24.90
CA VAL A 18 6.70 3.93 25.13
C VAL A 18 5.84 5.20 25.20
N ASP A 19 6.35 6.19 25.92
CA ASP A 19 5.80 7.55 25.93
C ASP A 19 6.29 8.36 24.72
N LEU A 20 5.83 9.61 24.60
CA LEU A 20 6.22 10.53 23.52
C LEU A 20 7.72 10.90 23.53
N ASN A 21 8.43 10.60 24.62
CA ASN A 21 9.85 10.85 24.80
C ASN A 21 10.70 9.57 24.59
N GLY A 22 10.08 8.47 24.16
CA GLY A 22 10.73 7.19 23.93
C GLY A 22 11.08 6.42 25.21
N ASN A 23 10.57 6.84 26.37
CA ASN A 23 10.77 6.11 27.62
C ASN A 23 9.74 4.99 27.73
N LEU A 24 10.15 3.86 28.32
CA LEU A 24 9.22 2.77 28.61
C LEU A 24 8.15 3.25 29.59
N ARG A 25 6.88 2.99 29.27
CA ARG A 25 5.78 3.37 30.15
C ARG A 25 5.75 2.50 31.40
N LEU A 26 5.35 3.11 32.52
CA LEU A 26 5.29 2.43 33.82
C LEU A 26 4.30 1.26 33.82
N ASP A 27 3.11 1.46 33.23
CA ASP A 27 2.08 0.43 33.11
C ASP A 27 2.58 -0.79 32.31
N TYR A 28 3.30 -0.56 31.22
CA TYR A 28 3.91 -1.62 30.42
C TYR A 28 5.03 -2.35 31.19
N ALA A 29 5.88 -1.61 31.90
CA ALA A 29 6.95 -2.17 32.73
C ALA A 29 6.40 -3.03 33.89
N GLU A 30 5.30 -2.60 34.53
CA GLU A 30 4.60 -3.37 35.55
C GLU A 30 4.00 -4.66 35.00
N GLY A 31 3.45 -4.62 33.78
CA GLY A 31 2.99 -5.80 33.05
C GLY A 31 4.11 -6.81 32.80
N MET A 32 5.28 -6.33 32.37
CA MET A 32 6.47 -7.17 32.19
C MET A 32 6.94 -7.81 33.50
N ARG A 33 6.98 -7.04 34.59
CA ARG A 33 7.35 -7.52 35.93
C ARG A 33 6.38 -8.59 36.43
N SER A 34 5.08 -8.36 36.25
CA SER A 34 4.03 -9.33 36.62
C SER A 34 4.11 -10.61 35.78
N GLY A 35 4.60 -10.52 34.54
CA GLY A 35 4.91 -11.65 33.66
C GLY A 35 6.20 -12.41 34.01
N GLY A 36 6.88 -12.05 35.10
CA GLY A 36 8.08 -12.75 35.59
C GLY A 36 9.41 -12.27 34.99
N LEU A 37 9.42 -11.14 34.27
CA LEU A 37 10.67 -10.57 33.77
C LEU A 37 11.44 -9.89 34.91
N SER A 38 12.76 -10.07 34.89
CA SER A 38 13.66 -9.43 35.86
C SER A 38 13.76 -7.93 35.62
N GLN A 39 14.09 -7.16 36.67
CA GLN A 39 14.30 -5.72 36.54
C GLN A 39 15.39 -5.40 35.50
N ALA A 40 16.48 -6.18 35.46
CA ALA A 40 17.54 -6.02 34.46
C ALA A 40 17.04 -6.19 33.02
N ALA A 41 16.10 -7.10 32.76
CA ALA A 41 15.52 -7.28 31.43
C ALA A 41 14.59 -6.11 31.03
N ILE A 42 13.88 -5.53 32.01
CA ILE A 42 13.05 -4.34 31.80
C ILE A 42 13.93 -3.13 31.50
N ASP A 43 15.01 -2.94 32.26
CA ASP A 43 15.97 -1.85 32.08
C ASP A 43 16.69 -1.94 30.73
N ASP A 44 17.10 -3.15 30.32
CA ASP A 44 17.66 -3.40 28.98
C ASP A 44 16.68 -3.01 27.87
N LYS A 45 15.41 -3.42 27.99
CA LYS A 45 14.38 -3.05 27.02
C LYS A 45 14.17 -1.53 26.98
N ALA A 46 14.09 -0.88 28.14
CA ALA A 46 13.93 0.56 28.24
C ALA A 46 15.11 1.30 27.57
N ALA A 47 16.34 0.85 27.81
CA ALA A 47 17.54 1.41 27.19
C ALA A 47 17.52 1.24 25.66
N ARG A 48 17.15 0.06 25.14
CA ARG A 48 17.02 -0.18 23.69
C ARG A 48 15.96 0.69 23.04
N MET A 49 14.79 0.82 23.65
CA MET A 49 13.71 1.68 23.14
C MET A 49 14.14 3.15 23.12
N LYS A 50 14.80 3.62 24.19
CA LYS A 50 15.31 5.00 24.27
C LYS A 50 16.41 5.27 23.25
N ALA A 51 17.35 4.35 23.07
CA ALA A 51 18.40 4.47 22.06
C ALA A 51 17.80 4.56 20.65
N ARG A 52 16.79 3.73 20.33
CA ARG A 52 16.09 3.78 19.05
C ARG A 52 15.35 5.11 18.85
N TYR A 53 14.70 5.63 19.90
CA TYR A 53 14.05 6.93 19.84
C TYR A 53 15.04 8.04 19.46
N GLU A 54 16.18 8.13 20.14
CA GLU A 54 17.19 9.17 19.88
C GLU A 54 17.80 9.03 18.48
N GLU A 55 18.06 7.80 18.04
CA GLU A 55 18.54 7.52 16.67
C GLU A 55 17.55 8.01 15.61
N LEU A 56 16.26 7.65 15.75
CA LEU A 56 15.23 8.06 14.80
C LEU A 56 14.99 9.57 14.81
N LYS A 57 15.07 10.20 16.00
CA LYS A 57 15.01 11.65 16.14
C LYS A 57 16.15 12.32 15.38
N GLN A 58 17.37 11.84 15.58
CA GLN A 58 18.54 12.36 14.87
C GLN A 58 18.37 12.21 13.36
N LEU A 59 17.94 11.03 12.89
CA LEU A 59 17.69 10.79 11.46
C LEU A 59 16.64 11.74 10.88
N ASP A 60 15.52 11.99 11.59
CA ASP A 60 14.50 12.92 11.13
C ASP A 60 15.01 14.38 11.10
N GLU A 61 15.98 14.73 11.94
CA GLU A 61 16.62 16.06 11.97
C GLU A 61 17.73 16.23 10.91
N THR A 62 18.53 15.20 10.67
CA THR A 62 19.72 15.27 9.79
C THR A 62 19.48 14.77 8.37
N ASP A 63 18.58 13.81 8.19
CA ASP A 63 18.27 13.15 6.92
C ASP A 63 16.76 12.87 6.82
N PRO A 64 15.92 13.92 6.72
CA PRO A 64 14.47 13.76 6.70
C PRO A 64 14.04 12.92 5.49
N GLU A 65 13.20 11.91 5.74
CA GLU A 65 12.66 11.09 4.66
C GLU A 65 11.83 11.97 3.69
N PRO A 66 12.00 11.81 2.37
CA PRO A 66 11.23 12.57 1.39
C PRO A 66 9.74 12.20 1.49
N TRP A 67 8.87 13.20 1.40
CA TRP A 67 7.42 12.98 1.33
C TRP A 67 6.93 13.22 -0.09
N GLN A 68 6.77 12.16 -0.87
CA GLN A 68 6.15 12.27 -2.19
C GLN A 68 4.64 12.52 -2.03
N VAL A 69 4.16 13.58 -2.68
CA VAL A 69 2.74 13.93 -2.66
C VAL A 69 2.02 13.12 -3.74
N TYR A 70 1.06 12.32 -3.30
CA TYR A 70 0.15 11.58 -4.17
C TYR A 70 -1.26 12.13 -4.05
N THR A 71 -1.97 12.11 -5.15
CA THR A 71 -3.38 12.44 -5.29
C THR A 71 -4.15 11.19 -5.71
N ALA A 72 -5.47 11.19 -5.54
CA ALA A 72 -6.31 10.10 -6.04
C ALA A 72 -6.13 9.91 -7.55
N TYR A 73 -5.95 11.02 -8.28
CA TYR A 73 -5.76 11.05 -9.73
C TYR A 73 -4.50 10.33 -10.21
N ASP A 74 -3.46 10.22 -9.38
CA ASP A 74 -2.25 9.44 -9.71
C ASP A 74 -2.53 7.94 -9.83
N PHE A 75 -3.64 7.47 -9.25
CA PHE A 75 -4.07 6.07 -9.28
C PHE A 75 -5.23 5.81 -10.26
N PHE A 76 -5.70 6.85 -10.96
CA PHE A 76 -6.74 6.70 -11.97
C PHE A 76 -6.21 5.88 -13.14
N THR A 77 -7.06 4.99 -13.68
CA THR A 77 -6.75 4.32 -14.94
C THR A 77 -6.79 5.31 -16.10
N GLU A 78 -6.19 4.96 -17.24
CA GLU A 78 -6.28 5.81 -18.44
C GLU A 78 -7.74 6.01 -18.90
N SER A 79 -8.61 5.02 -18.66
CA SER A 79 -10.05 5.15 -18.90
C SER A 79 -10.68 6.18 -17.96
N ASP A 80 -10.34 6.16 -16.67
CA ASP A 80 -10.88 7.12 -15.70
C ASP A 80 -10.42 8.55 -16.04
N LYS A 81 -9.15 8.72 -16.46
CA LYS A 81 -8.63 10.03 -16.88
C LYS A 81 -9.31 10.57 -18.14
N GLN A 82 -9.88 9.72 -19.00
CA GLN A 82 -10.68 10.16 -20.14
C GLN A 82 -12.07 10.64 -19.72
N GLN A 83 -12.60 10.13 -18.61
CA GLN A 83 -13.97 10.37 -18.16
C GLN A 83 -14.08 11.46 -17.09
N PHE A 84 -13.10 11.54 -16.20
CA PHE A 84 -13.17 12.33 -14.98
C PHE A 84 -12.08 13.40 -14.88
N LEU A 85 -12.39 14.46 -14.15
CA LEU A 85 -11.44 15.44 -13.64
C LEU A 85 -10.78 14.92 -12.35
N PRO A 86 -9.66 15.52 -11.90
CA PRO A 86 -8.96 15.08 -10.68
C PRO A 86 -9.78 15.11 -9.38
N ASP A 87 -10.86 15.89 -9.33
CA ASP A 87 -11.79 15.94 -8.19
C ASP A 87 -12.88 14.86 -8.25
N GLY A 88 -12.89 14.04 -9.31
CA GLY A 88 -13.86 12.98 -9.55
C GLY A 88 -15.14 13.43 -10.27
N SER A 89 -15.25 14.71 -10.64
CA SER A 89 -16.36 15.18 -11.50
C SER A 89 -16.21 14.65 -12.94
N LEU A 90 -17.33 14.43 -13.64
CA LEU A 90 -17.28 14.03 -15.04
C LEU A 90 -16.86 15.18 -15.94
N LYS A 91 -16.05 14.88 -16.94
CA LYS A 91 -15.67 15.84 -17.97
C LYS A 91 -16.89 16.20 -18.84
N PRO A 92 -17.14 17.48 -19.12
CA PRO A 92 -18.27 17.89 -19.96
C PRO A 92 -18.30 17.21 -21.33
N GLU A 93 -17.14 17.05 -21.97
CA GLU A 93 -17.02 16.37 -23.26
C GLU A 93 -17.41 14.88 -23.20
N TYR A 94 -17.16 14.21 -22.07
CA TYR A 94 -17.58 12.83 -21.87
C TYR A 94 -19.10 12.75 -21.67
N VAL A 95 -19.65 13.66 -20.85
CA VAL A 95 -21.10 13.75 -20.59
C VAL A 95 -21.87 13.93 -21.90
N GLU A 96 -21.47 14.88 -22.75
CA GLU A 96 -22.11 15.12 -24.04
C GLU A 96 -22.08 13.89 -24.95
N ASN A 97 -20.93 13.22 -25.05
CA ASN A 97 -20.77 12.03 -25.89
C ASN A 97 -21.56 10.82 -25.36
N ALA A 98 -21.61 10.65 -24.04
CA ALA A 98 -22.37 9.57 -23.41
C ALA A 98 -23.88 9.77 -23.60
N LEU A 99 -24.38 11.00 -23.44
CA LEU A 99 -25.79 11.32 -23.69
C LEU A 99 -26.18 11.08 -25.15
N ARG A 100 -25.32 11.46 -26.12
CA ARG A 100 -25.54 11.16 -27.55
C ARG A 100 -25.58 9.66 -27.84
N SER A 101 -24.84 8.88 -27.07
CA SER A 101 -24.81 7.41 -27.15
C SER A 101 -25.96 6.73 -26.41
N GLY A 102 -26.91 7.50 -25.86
CA GLY A 102 -28.10 6.98 -25.17
C GLY A 102 -27.89 6.64 -23.69
N VAL A 103 -26.76 7.02 -23.09
CA VAL A 103 -26.54 6.86 -21.65
C VAL A 103 -27.44 7.83 -20.89
N SER A 104 -28.12 7.35 -19.85
CA SER A 104 -29.01 8.21 -19.06
C SER A 104 -28.25 9.18 -18.16
N MET A 105 -28.81 10.38 -17.96
CA MET A 105 -28.26 11.37 -17.03
C MET A 105 -28.18 10.84 -15.59
N ASN A 106 -29.14 10.02 -15.16
CA ASN A 106 -29.12 9.40 -13.84
C ASN A 106 -27.93 8.46 -13.67
N TYR A 107 -27.60 7.67 -14.70
CA TYR A 107 -26.41 6.81 -14.67
C TYR A 107 -25.12 7.62 -14.57
N LEU A 108 -25.00 8.72 -15.34
CA LEU A 108 -23.85 9.62 -15.27
C LEU A 108 -23.73 10.27 -13.89
N GLY A 109 -24.84 10.69 -13.28
CA GLY A 109 -24.85 11.23 -11.92
C GLY A 109 -24.39 10.22 -10.87
N GLU A 110 -24.83 8.95 -10.97
CA GLU A 110 -24.35 7.89 -10.07
C GLU A 110 -22.87 7.56 -10.29
N LEU A 111 -22.41 7.59 -11.53
CA LEU A 111 -21.01 7.36 -11.90
C LEU A 111 -20.11 8.45 -11.29
N GLU A 112 -20.48 9.72 -11.48
CA GLU A 112 -19.78 10.87 -10.88
C GLU A 112 -19.77 10.77 -9.35
N ARG A 113 -20.92 10.50 -8.74
CA ARG A 113 -21.05 10.40 -7.28
C ARG A 113 -20.12 9.33 -6.71
N ARG A 114 -20.00 8.18 -7.37
CA ARG A 114 -19.08 7.11 -6.95
C ARG A 114 -17.63 7.56 -7.06
N GLN A 115 -17.24 8.19 -8.15
CA GLN A 115 -15.86 8.63 -8.34
C GLN A 115 -15.46 9.72 -7.33
N GLN A 116 -16.34 10.69 -7.06
CA GLN A 116 -16.12 11.69 -6.02
C GLN A 116 -15.97 11.05 -4.63
N GLN A 117 -16.74 9.99 -4.33
CA GLN A 117 -16.59 9.24 -3.09
C GLN A 117 -15.24 8.53 -2.99
N GLU A 118 -14.70 8.01 -4.08
CA GLU A 118 -13.36 7.42 -4.12
C GLU A 118 -12.27 8.48 -3.87
N VAL A 119 -12.36 9.63 -4.54
CA VAL A 119 -11.42 10.75 -4.33
C VAL A 119 -11.46 11.22 -2.87
N ALA A 120 -12.65 11.43 -2.31
CA ALA A 120 -12.81 11.82 -0.92
C ALA A 120 -12.29 10.76 0.05
N SER A 121 -12.50 9.47 -0.26
CA SER A 121 -12.00 8.36 0.55
C SER A 121 -10.47 8.31 0.56
N PHE A 122 -9.84 8.49 -0.61
CA PHE A 122 -8.39 8.57 -0.72
C PHE A 122 -7.82 9.72 0.10
N GLN A 123 -8.41 10.92 0.01
CA GLN A 123 -7.96 12.09 0.77
C GLN A 123 -8.08 11.85 2.29
N ARG A 124 -9.21 11.29 2.73
CA ARG A 124 -9.44 10.96 4.14
C ARG A 124 -8.43 9.93 4.65
N LEU A 125 -8.20 8.84 3.91
CA LEU A 125 -7.23 7.81 4.28
C LEU A 125 -5.80 8.38 4.29
N SER A 126 -5.45 9.17 3.28
CA SER A 126 -4.14 9.84 3.23
C SER A 126 -3.90 10.72 4.45
N ALA A 127 -4.91 11.50 4.89
CA ALA A 127 -4.80 12.31 6.09
C ALA A 127 -4.67 11.47 7.36
N GLN A 128 -5.44 10.38 7.48
CA GLN A 128 -5.36 9.46 8.64
C GLN A 128 -3.99 8.80 8.75
N TYR A 129 -3.43 8.31 7.63
CA TYR A 129 -2.12 7.68 7.59
C TYR A 129 -1.00 8.70 7.81
N ALA A 130 -1.12 9.92 7.27
CA ALA A 130 -0.15 10.99 7.51
C ALA A 130 -0.12 11.42 8.99
N ALA A 131 -1.25 11.36 9.69
CA ALA A 131 -1.30 11.56 11.14
C ALA A 131 -0.46 10.52 11.91
N GLN A 132 -0.18 9.37 11.32
CA GLN A 132 0.67 8.30 11.88
C GLN A 132 2.09 8.30 11.32
N GLY A 133 2.44 9.25 10.46
CA GLY A 133 3.73 9.23 9.75
C GLY A 133 3.81 8.08 8.75
N ILE A 134 2.71 7.81 8.03
CA ILE A 134 2.62 6.82 6.94
C ILE A 134 2.15 7.51 5.65
N ASN A 135 2.85 7.32 4.54
CA ASN A 135 2.46 7.84 3.23
C ASN A 135 1.54 6.82 2.52
N TYR A 136 0.23 7.05 2.56
CA TYR A 136 -0.76 6.12 2.01
C TYR A 136 -0.62 5.94 0.49
N GLY A 137 -0.39 7.03 -0.25
CA GLY A 137 -0.22 6.96 -1.70
C GLY A 137 1.02 6.15 -2.09
N GLU A 138 2.13 6.33 -1.37
CA GLU A 138 3.34 5.54 -1.60
C GLU A 138 3.12 4.05 -1.30
N GLN A 139 2.37 3.71 -0.24
CA GLN A 139 1.99 2.32 0.03
C GLN A 139 1.17 1.71 -1.12
N LEU A 140 0.21 2.46 -1.66
CA LEU A 140 -0.57 2.03 -2.82
C LEU A 140 0.31 1.84 -4.05
N ALA A 141 1.20 2.80 -4.34
CA ALA A 141 2.13 2.71 -5.47
C ALA A 141 3.06 1.49 -5.36
N LEU A 142 3.64 1.26 -4.18
CA LEU A 142 4.46 0.08 -3.92
C LEU A 142 3.65 -1.21 -4.04
N SER A 143 2.43 -1.26 -3.51
CA SER A 143 1.57 -2.44 -3.64
C SER A 143 1.26 -2.79 -5.09
N ALA A 144 1.06 -1.79 -5.94
CA ALA A 144 0.86 -1.97 -7.37
C ALA A 144 2.12 -2.56 -8.03
N VAL A 145 3.31 -2.02 -7.74
CA VAL A 145 4.60 -2.54 -8.23
C VAL A 145 4.82 -3.99 -7.78
N TYR A 146 4.61 -4.29 -6.49
CA TYR A 146 4.77 -5.65 -5.98
C TYR A 146 3.78 -6.63 -6.62
N SER A 147 2.54 -6.22 -6.87
CA SER A 147 1.55 -7.04 -7.56
C SER A 147 1.96 -7.37 -9.00
N LEU A 148 2.61 -6.42 -9.70
CA LEU A 148 3.15 -6.61 -11.05
C LEU A 148 4.36 -7.54 -11.02
N GLN A 149 5.31 -7.30 -10.11
CA GLN A 149 6.49 -8.16 -9.96
C GLN A 149 6.14 -9.60 -9.58
N THR A 150 5.12 -9.80 -8.75
CA THR A 150 4.67 -11.14 -8.35
C THR A 150 4.00 -11.85 -9.53
N ARG A 151 3.20 -11.13 -10.33
CA ARG A 151 2.63 -11.67 -11.58
C ARG A 151 3.69 -12.02 -12.61
N ASP A 152 4.73 -11.22 -12.77
CA ASP A 152 5.81 -11.49 -13.71
C ASP A 152 6.69 -12.65 -13.24
N LYS A 153 6.95 -12.76 -11.93
CA LYS A 153 7.61 -13.94 -11.35
C LYS A 153 6.74 -15.19 -11.52
N SER A 154 5.44 -15.13 -11.24
CA SER A 154 4.50 -16.24 -11.48
C SER A 154 4.46 -16.65 -12.96
N ARG A 155 4.55 -15.71 -13.90
CA ARG A 155 4.63 -16.00 -15.35
C ARG A 155 5.98 -16.57 -15.77
N GLN A 156 7.08 -16.16 -15.13
CA GLN A 156 8.40 -16.72 -15.39
C GLN A 156 8.53 -18.15 -14.87
N TYR A 157 8.04 -18.42 -13.65
CA TYR A 157 7.96 -19.79 -13.13
C TYR A 157 7.06 -20.66 -14.00
N LEU A 158 5.85 -20.20 -14.31
CA LEU A 158 4.94 -20.93 -15.20
C LEU A 158 5.56 -21.25 -16.57
N ARG A 159 6.28 -20.31 -17.18
CA ARG A 159 6.98 -20.58 -18.46
C ARG A 159 8.15 -21.55 -18.30
N GLN A 160 8.86 -21.48 -17.18
CA GLN A 160 9.98 -22.38 -16.91
C GLN A 160 9.47 -23.81 -16.63
N ASP A 161 8.40 -23.96 -15.86
CA ASP A 161 7.78 -25.24 -15.51
C ASP A 161 7.19 -25.93 -16.77
N ILE A 162 6.56 -25.15 -17.67
CA ILE A 162 6.09 -25.63 -18.99
C ILE A 162 7.25 -26.06 -19.89
N LEU A 163 8.37 -25.31 -19.91
CA LEU A 163 9.56 -25.65 -20.70
C LEU A 163 10.32 -26.86 -20.14
N ASN A 164 10.22 -27.10 -18.83
CA ASN A 164 10.84 -28.23 -18.14
C ASN A 164 10.02 -29.53 -18.26
N GLY A 165 8.80 -29.47 -18.79
CA GLY A 165 7.96 -30.64 -19.05
C GLY A 165 7.25 -31.21 -17.81
N GLU A 166 7.04 -30.39 -16.77
CA GLU A 166 6.34 -30.80 -15.56
C GLU A 166 4.85 -31.07 -15.83
N GLU A 167 4.28 -32.13 -15.22
CA GLU A 167 2.87 -32.47 -15.45
C GLU A 167 1.94 -31.35 -14.96
N ILE A 168 0.84 -31.11 -15.67
CA ILE A 168 -0.11 -30.02 -15.37
C ILE A 168 -0.64 -30.04 -13.92
N ALA A 169 -0.64 -31.21 -13.29
CA ALA A 169 -1.06 -31.40 -11.90
C ALA A 169 -0.03 -30.93 -10.86
N GLU A 170 1.23 -30.71 -11.28
CA GLU A 170 2.34 -30.28 -10.43
C GLU A 170 2.59 -28.77 -10.55
N ILE A 171 1.98 -28.10 -11.53
CA ILE A 171 2.07 -26.65 -11.70
C ILE A 171 1.25 -25.96 -10.59
N PRO A 172 1.84 -25.01 -9.82
CA PRO A 172 1.20 -24.40 -8.65
C PRO A 172 0.04 -23.43 -8.95
N PHE A 173 -0.42 -23.34 -10.21
CA PHE A 173 -1.51 -22.45 -10.65
C PHE A 173 -2.44 -23.19 -11.61
N ASP A 174 -3.75 -22.88 -11.59
CA ASP A 174 -4.72 -23.38 -12.56
C ASP A 174 -4.36 -22.88 -13.97
N VAL A 175 -3.67 -23.74 -14.73
CA VAL A 175 -3.40 -23.53 -16.15
C VAL A 175 -4.50 -24.20 -16.94
N ASP A 176 -5.11 -23.46 -17.86
CA ASP A 176 -6.05 -24.04 -18.81
C ASP A 176 -5.36 -25.15 -19.62
N PRO A 177 -5.86 -26.40 -19.61
CA PRO A 177 -5.26 -27.52 -20.31
C PRO A 177 -4.98 -27.24 -21.79
N ASP A 178 -5.85 -26.51 -22.48
CA ASP A 178 -5.69 -26.19 -23.90
C ASP A 178 -4.50 -25.25 -24.13
N THR A 179 -4.24 -24.34 -23.18
CA THR A 179 -3.09 -23.42 -23.21
C THR A 179 -1.77 -24.15 -22.93
N TYR A 180 -1.81 -25.19 -22.08
CA TYR A 180 -0.64 -26.00 -21.75
C TYR A 180 -0.16 -26.83 -22.97
N TYR A 181 -1.06 -27.57 -23.62
CA TYR A 181 -0.70 -28.43 -24.75
C TYR A 181 -0.32 -27.66 -26.02
N GLN A 182 -0.85 -26.45 -26.22
CA GLN A 182 -0.41 -25.57 -27.32
C GLN A 182 1.06 -25.15 -27.20
N GLN A 183 1.56 -24.91 -25.97
CA GLN A 183 2.94 -24.48 -25.76
C GLN A 183 3.94 -25.63 -25.87
N GLN A 184 3.54 -26.86 -25.47
CA GLN A 184 4.34 -28.06 -25.65
C GLN A 184 4.45 -28.49 -27.13
N GLY A 185 3.36 -28.35 -27.90
CA GLY A 185 3.36 -28.70 -29.33
C GLY A 185 4.17 -27.78 -30.23
N ALA A 186 4.45 -26.54 -29.79
CA ALA A 186 5.25 -25.58 -30.55
C ALA A 186 6.78 -25.81 -30.44
N ALA A 187 7.24 -26.66 -29.52
CA ALA A 187 8.65 -26.96 -29.32
C ALA A 187 9.18 -28.12 -30.20
N THR A 188 8.31 -28.76 -30.99
CA THR A 188 8.67 -29.79 -31.96
C THR A 188 8.25 -29.40 -33.37
N THR A 189 8.97 -28.45 -33.97
CA THR A 189 9.20 -28.39 -35.43
C THR A 189 10.53 -27.71 -35.69
#